data_AF-A0A3D3CNZ4-F1
#
_entry.id   AF-A0A3D3CNZ4-F1
#
_cell.length_a   1.000
_cell.length_b   1.000
_cell.length_c   1.000
_cell.angle_alpha   90.00
_cell.angle_beta   90.00
_cell.angle_gamma   90.00
#
_symmetry.space_group_name_H-M   'P 1'
#
loop_
_entity.id
_entity.type
_entity.pdbx_description
1 polymer ?
#
loop_
_entity_poly.entity_id
_entity_poly.type
_entity_poly.pdbx_seq_one_letter_code
_entity_poly.pdbx_strand_id
1 'polypeptide(L)'
;AKPIPIHRPERIRKREETRQRTLAKRKAEKNQLQAQPDSNALLRSEVAVVNGLETFSTCPVPLAAIVNKEVYADGSEDYWVLLSTEPVADPAQGRRDYALRTTIEERHRQLKCFSDLEAFTSRSFNVIVNQVVFVLLT
;
A
#
# COMPACT_ATOMS: atom_id res chain seq x y z
N ALA A 1 -22.72 -2.17 -3.90
CA ALA A 1 -21.65 -1.92 -4.88
C ALA A 1 -21.95 -0.61 -5.60
N LYS A 2 -20.97 0.28 -5.82
CA LYS A 2 -21.19 1.50 -6.63
C LYS A 2 -21.51 1.09 -8.08
N PRO A 3 -22.50 1.71 -8.74
CA PRO A 3 -22.86 1.38 -10.11
C PRO A 3 -21.68 1.70 -11.04
N ILE A 4 -21.41 0.80 -11.99
CA ILE A 4 -20.35 1.00 -12.98
C ILE A 4 -20.81 2.09 -13.96
N PRO A 5 -20.03 3.15 -14.19
CA PRO A 5 -20.39 4.21 -15.13
C PRO A 5 -20.63 3.63 -16.54
N ILE A 6 -21.75 4.02 -17.15
CA ILE A 6 -22.23 3.51 -18.45
C ILE A 6 -21.21 3.81 -19.56
N HIS A 7 -20.53 4.96 -19.48
CA HIS A 7 -19.61 5.43 -20.52
C HIS A 7 -18.14 5.33 -20.09
N ARG A 8 -17.61 4.11 -20.00
CA ARG A 8 -16.17 3.89 -19.76
C ARG A 8 -15.42 3.87 -21.11
N PRO A 9 -14.37 4.69 -21.29
CA PRO A 9 -13.54 4.66 -22.49
C PRO A 9 -13.02 3.24 -22.81
N GLU A 10 -12.97 2.88 -24.09
CA GLU A 10 -12.57 1.53 -24.52
C GLU A 10 -11.19 1.10 -24.02
N ARG A 11 -10.22 2.03 -24.02
CA ARG A 11 -8.85 1.77 -23.55
C ARG A 11 -8.85 1.35 -22.07
N ILE A 12 -9.66 1.98 -21.24
CA ILE A 12 -9.79 1.66 -19.81
C ILE A 12 -10.48 0.30 -19.63
N ARG A 13 -11.52 0.00 -20.43
CA ARG A 13 -12.19 -1.32 -20.42
C ARG A 13 -11.21 -2.45 -20.74
N LYS A 14 -10.49 -2.35 -21.87
CA LYS A 14 -9.53 -3.36 -22.34
C LYS A 14 -8.40 -3.58 -21.32
N ARG A 15 -7.88 -2.51 -20.71
CA ARG A 15 -6.84 -2.59 -19.67
C ARG A 15 -7.34 -3.27 -18.39
N GLU A 16 -8.55 -2.94 -17.93
CA GLU A 16 -9.14 -3.59 -16.76
C GLU A 16 -9.46 -5.07 -17.01
N GLU A 17 -9.98 -5.42 -18.19
CA GLU A 17 -10.19 -6.82 -18.59
C GLU A 17 -8.88 -7.60 -18.59
N THR A 18 -7.80 -7.00 -19.11
CA THR A 18 -6.46 -7.61 -19.10
C THR A 18 -5.98 -7.84 -17.66
N ARG A 19 -6.17 -6.85 -16.78
CA ARG A 19 -5.83 -6.98 -15.36
C ARG A 19 -6.61 -8.10 -14.68
N GLN A 20 -7.92 -8.18 -14.91
CA GLN A 20 -8.77 -9.22 -14.33
C GLN A 20 -8.34 -10.61 -14.81
N ARG A 21 -7.96 -10.76 -16.09
CA ARG A 21 -7.37 -12.00 -16.61
C ARG A 21 -6.04 -12.35 -15.92
N THR A 22 -5.14 -11.38 -15.75
CA THR A 22 -3.87 -11.59 -15.04
C THR A 22 -4.09 -11.97 -13.58
N LEU A 23 -5.04 -11.32 -12.90
CA LEU A 23 -5.39 -11.65 -11.51
C LEU A 23 -6.03 -13.03 -11.39
N ALA A 24 -6.94 -13.38 -12.30
CA ALA A 24 -7.54 -14.70 -12.35
C ALA A 24 -6.48 -15.79 -12.59
N LYS A 25 -5.54 -15.54 -13.52
CA LYS A 25 -4.41 -16.44 -13.77
C LYS A 25 -3.53 -16.60 -12.52
N ARG A 26 -3.11 -15.51 -11.89
CA ARG A 26 -2.34 -15.54 -10.63
C ARG A 26 -3.08 -16.24 -9.50
N LYS A 27 -4.40 -16.05 -9.39
CA LYS A 27 -5.23 -16.72 -8.40
C LYS A 27 -5.33 -18.22 -8.68
N ALA A 28 -5.48 -18.61 -9.95
CA ALA A 28 -5.48 -20.02 -10.35
C ALA A 28 -4.11 -20.68 -10.11
N GLU A 29 -3.01 -20.01 -10.45
CA GLU A 29 -1.64 -20.44 -10.14
C GLU A 29 -1.45 -20.59 -8.63
N LYS A 30 -1.88 -19.61 -7.83
CA LYS A 30 -1.83 -19.68 -6.37
C LYS A 30 -2.67 -20.84 -5.82
N ASN A 31 -3.86 -21.08 -6.37
CA ASN A 31 -4.71 -22.21 -5.98
C ASN A 31 -4.11 -23.57 -6.37
N GLN A 32 -3.36 -23.65 -7.47
CA GLN A 32 -2.64 -24.86 -7.88
C GLN A 32 -1.40 -25.10 -6.99
N LEU A 33 -0.71 -24.03 -6.58
CA LEU A 33 0.42 -24.06 -5.64
C LEU A 33 0.00 -24.40 -4.19
N GLN A 34 -1.24 -24.11 -3.80
CA GLN A 34 -1.81 -24.44 -2.47
C GLN A 34 -1.88 -25.95 -2.14
N ALA A 35 -1.62 -26.84 -3.10
CA ALA A 35 -1.43 -28.27 -2.83
C ALA A 35 -0.10 -28.56 -2.12
N GLN A 36 0.85 -27.61 -2.11
CA GLN A 36 2.06 -27.62 -1.29
C GLN A 36 1.93 -26.56 -0.18
N PRO A 37 2.48 -26.77 1.02
CA PRO A 37 2.50 -25.75 2.04
C PRO A 37 3.22 -24.51 1.49
N ASP A 38 2.52 -23.38 1.45
CA ASP A 38 3.07 -22.11 0.98
C ASP A 38 4.22 -21.74 1.92
N SER A 39 5.46 -21.83 1.41
CA SER A 39 6.67 -21.51 2.15
C SER A 39 6.62 -20.09 2.72
N ASN A 40 5.89 -19.19 2.06
CA ASN A 40 5.68 -17.81 2.47
C ASN A 40 4.36 -17.59 3.22
N ALA A 41 3.75 -18.65 3.76
CA ALA A 41 2.62 -18.49 4.66
C ALA A 41 3.09 -17.86 5.99
N LEU A 42 2.51 -16.72 6.35
CA LEU A 42 2.75 -16.10 7.65
C LEU A 42 2.23 -17.01 8.77
N LEU A 43 3.13 -17.52 9.61
CA LEU A 43 2.78 -18.38 10.74
C LEU A 43 2.36 -17.58 11.96
N ARG A 44 3.16 -16.56 12.31
CA ARG A 44 2.88 -15.69 13.45
C ARG A 44 3.47 -14.30 13.26
N SER A 45 2.85 -13.33 13.92
CA SER A 45 3.42 -12.01 14.11
C SER A 45 3.69 -11.78 15.60
N GLU A 46 4.90 -11.35 15.90
CA GLU A 46 5.31 -10.90 17.23
C GLU A 46 5.44 -9.38 17.21
N VAL A 47 5.04 -8.72 18.30
CA VAL A 47 5.03 -7.28 18.39
C VAL A 47 5.60 -6.86 19.74
N ALA A 48 6.57 -5.95 19.72
CA ALA A 48 7.15 -5.35 20.90
C ALA A 48 7.05 -3.82 20.83
N VAL A 49 6.87 -3.19 21.98
CA VAL A 49 6.83 -1.74 22.11
C VAL A 49 8.08 -1.27 22.84
N VAL A 50 8.75 -0.27 22.28
CA VAL A 50 9.89 0.41 22.90
C VAL A 50 9.51 1.87 23.11
N ASN A 51 9.32 2.27 24.36
CA ASN A 51 8.99 3.65 24.72
C ASN A 51 10.26 4.43 25.08
N GLY A 52 10.28 5.72 24.79
CA GLY A 52 11.38 6.61 25.19
C GLY A 52 12.68 6.32 24.45
N LEU A 53 12.62 6.13 23.14
CA LEU A 53 13.81 5.95 22.31
C LEU A 53 14.63 7.24 22.26
N GLU A 54 15.87 7.15 22.76
CA GLU A 54 16.87 8.23 22.74
C GLU A 54 17.97 8.01 21.69
N THR A 55 17.80 7.02 20.80
CA THR A 55 18.81 6.64 19.80
C THR A 55 19.14 7.76 18.81
N PHE A 56 18.23 8.72 18.61
CA PHE A 56 18.43 9.87 17.72
C PHE A 56 18.84 11.11 18.52
N SER A 57 20.15 11.33 18.65
CA SER A 57 20.72 12.44 19.45
C SER A 57 20.28 13.83 19.00
N THR A 58 19.82 13.98 17.75
CA THR A 58 19.31 15.25 17.20
C THR A 58 17.80 15.39 17.27
N CYS A 59 17.06 14.37 17.72
CA CYS A 59 15.60 14.41 17.85
C CYS A 59 15.23 14.89 19.26
N PRO A 60 14.70 16.12 19.42
CA PRO A 60 14.39 16.65 20.74
C PRO A 60 13.07 16.12 21.32
N VAL A 61 12.31 15.35 20.53
CA VAL A 61 10.99 14.82 20.92
C VAL A 61 11.12 13.34 21.26
N PRO A 62 10.52 12.86 22.36
CA PRO A 62 10.50 11.44 22.69
C PRO A 62 9.88 10.62 21.56
N LEU A 63 10.54 9.52 21.20
CA LEU A 63 10.03 8.58 20.21
C LEU A 63 9.59 7.29 20.88
N ALA A 64 8.53 6.69 20.36
CA ALA A 64 8.12 5.33 20.65
C ALA A 64 8.22 4.50 19.36
N ALA A 65 8.59 3.23 19.51
CA ALA A 65 8.63 2.28 18.41
C ALA A 65 7.71 1.09 18.65
N ILE A 66 7.07 0.64 17.57
CA ILE A 66 6.44 -0.67 17.46
C ILE A 66 7.35 -1.51 16.58
N VAL A 67 8.03 -2.48 17.18
CA VAL A 67 8.88 -3.45 16.48
C VAL A 67 8.03 -4.67 16.14
N ASN A 68 7.93 -4.99 14.86
CA ASN A 68 7.15 -6.11 14.36
C ASN A 68 8.11 -7.15 13.81
N LYS A 69 7.86 -8.41 14.16
CA LYS A 69 8.53 -9.56 13.61
C LYS A 69 7.50 -10.48 13.00
N GLU A 70 7.68 -10.83 11.74
CA GLU A 70 6.83 -11.76 11.00
C GLU A 70 7.62 -13.03 10.74
N VAL A 71 7.08 -14.18 11.16
CA VAL A 71 7.72 -15.50 11.01
C VAL A 71 6.90 -16.30 10.00
N TYR A 72 7.56 -16.77 8.95
CA TYR A 72 6.92 -17.51 7.86
C TYR A 72 7.15 -19.01 7.97
N ALA A 73 6.41 -19.78 7.17
CA ALA A 73 6.43 -21.24 7.20
C ALA A 73 7.76 -21.86 6.76
N ASP A 74 8.55 -21.14 5.97
CA ASP A 74 9.92 -21.50 5.57
C ASP A 74 10.99 -21.15 6.62
N GLY A 75 10.58 -20.57 7.75
CA GLY A 75 11.47 -20.12 8.81
C GLY A 75 12.13 -18.77 8.53
N SER A 76 11.80 -18.09 7.43
CA SER A 76 12.22 -16.71 7.21
C SER A 76 11.56 -15.77 8.22
N GLU A 77 12.27 -14.69 8.54
CA GLU A 77 11.82 -13.67 9.48
C GLU A 77 11.94 -12.29 8.86
N ASP A 78 10.86 -11.53 8.87
CA ASP A 78 10.85 -10.12 8.48
C ASP A 78 10.72 -9.23 9.70
N TYR A 79 11.51 -8.15 9.75
CA TYR A 79 11.45 -7.13 10.78
C TYR A 79 11.07 -5.78 10.19
N TRP A 80 10.09 -5.13 10.80
CA TRP A 80 9.72 -3.77 10.42
C TRP A 80 9.28 -2.96 11.64
N VAL A 81 9.62 -1.67 11.62
CA VAL A 81 9.47 -0.79 12.78
C VAL A 81 8.62 0.41 12.40
N LEU A 82 7.64 0.71 13.23
CA LEU A 82 6.90 1.98 13.17
C LEU A 82 7.42 2.90 14.26
N LEU A 83 7.88 4.09 13.89
CA LEU A 83 8.26 5.14 14.82
C LEU A 83 7.14 6.18 14.91
N SER A 84 6.84 6.60 16.13
CA SER A 84 5.87 7.65 16.41
C SER A 84 6.39 8.58 17.50
N THR A 85 6.00 9.85 17.44
CA THR A 85 6.16 10.81 18.54
C THR A 85 5.04 10.69 19.57
N GLU A 86 3.96 9.98 19.23
CA GLU A 86 2.88 9.66 20.17
C GLU A 86 3.23 8.40 20.97
N PRO A 87 3.00 8.38 22.30
CA PRO A 87 3.14 7.17 23.09
C PRO A 87 2.27 6.04 22.55
N VAL A 88 2.82 4.83 22.50
CA VAL A 88 2.07 3.67 22.00
C VAL A 88 1.16 3.12 23.10
N ALA A 89 -0.14 3.42 22.98
CA ALA A 89 -1.16 2.85 23.87
C ALA A 89 -1.60 1.44 23.45
N ASP A 90 -1.84 1.24 22.14
CA ASP A 90 -2.17 -0.07 21.55
C ASP A 90 -1.30 -0.31 20.31
N PRO A 91 -0.34 -1.26 20.36
CA PRO A 91 0.51 -1.56 19.20
C PRO A 91 -0.29 -2.19 18.03
N ALA A 92 -1.42 -2.85 18.30
CA ALA A 92 -2.26 -3.41 17.24
C ALA A 92 -2.95 -2.30 16.44
N GLN A 93 -3.29 -1.17 17.07
CA GLN A 93 -3.80 0.01 16.36
C GLN A 93 -2.76 0.57 15.40
N GLY A 94 -1.50 0.76 15.85
CA GLY A 94 -0.44 1.25 14.97
C GLY A 94 -0.21 0.36 13.73
N ARG A 95 -0.32 -0.96 13.86
CA ARG A 95 -0.28 -1.88 12.70
C ARG A 95 -1.48 -1.71 11.76
N ARG A 96 -2.69 -1.55 12.32
CA ARG A 96 -3.92 -1.30 11.54
C ARG A 96 -3.81 0.00 10.76
N ASP A 97 -3.28 1.05 11.38
CA ASP A 97 -3.07 2.34 10.73
C ASP A 97 -2.02 2.24 9.63
N TYR A 98 -0.91 1.53 9.88
CA TYR A 98 0.10 1.31 8.84
C TYR A 98 -0.44 0.51 7.65
N ALA A 99 -1.38 -0.42 7.87
CA ALA A 99 -2.02 -1.16 6.78
C ALA A 99 -2.76 -0.23 5.79
N LEU A 100 -3.21 0.94 6.26
CA LEU A 100 -3.84 1.96 5.41
C LEU A 100 -2.87 2.55 4.37
N ARG A 101 -1.54 2.40 4.52
CA ARG A 101 -0.53 2.85 3.54
C ARG A 101 -0.83 2.36 2.12
N THR A 102 -1.33 1.13 2.00
CA THR A 102 -1.69 0.51 0.72
C THR A 102 -2.81 1.27 -0.02
N THR A 103 -3.68 1.96 0.70
CA THR A 103 -4.75 2.77 0.10
C THR A 103 -4.20 3.95 -0.70
N ILE A 104 -3.11 4.56 -0.24
CA ILE A 104 -2.43 5.66 -0.94
C ILE A 104 -1.78 5.15 -2.22
N GLU A 105 -1.13 3.97 -2.18
CA GLU A 105 -0.52 3.36 -3.37
C GLU A 105 -1.57 3.04 -4.44
N GLU A 106 -2.72 2.50 -4.04
CA GLU A 106 -3.83 2.27 -4.98
C GLU A 106 -4.41 3.58 -5.50
N ARG A 107 -4.51 4.64 -4.68
CA ARG A 107 -4.92 5.98 -5.15
C ARG A 107 -3.94 6.51 -6.20
N HIS A 108 -2.63 6.39 -6.00
CA HIS A 108 -1.63 6.76 -7.01
C HIS A 108 -1.82 5.99 -8.31
N ARG A 109 -2.06 4.68 -8.23
CA ARG A 109 -2.34 3.86 -9.41
C ARG A 109 -3.57 4.37 -10.15
N GLN A 110 -4.65 4.69 -9.43
CA GLN A 110 -5.89 5.17 -10.04
C GLN A 110 -5.72 6.51 -10.74
N LEU A 111 -5.06 7.47 -10.08
CA LEU A 111 -4.78 8.79 -10.65
C LEU A 111 -3.95 8.69 -11.94
N LYS A 112 -2.87 7.90 -11.91
CA LYS A 112 -2.01 7.70 -13.08
C LYS A 112 -2.69 6.93 -14.20
N CYS A 113 -3.41 5.86 -13.86
CA CYS A 113 -3.90 4.90 -14.85
C CYS A 113 -5.31 5.19 -15.38
N PHE A 114 -6.14 5.93 -14.64
CA PHE A 114 -7.56 6.12 -14.96
C PHE A 114 -7.98 7.59 -15.04
N SER A 115 -7.25 8.51 -14.39
CA SER A 115 -7.46 9.96 -14.58
C SER A 115 -6.59 10.54 -15.71
N ASP A 116 -5.93 9.68 -16.48
CA ASP A 116 -5.08 10.01 -17.64
C ASP A 116 -4.04 11.11 -17.36
N LEU A 117 -3.63 11.24 -16.09
CA LEU A 117 -2.70 12.26 -15.61
C LEU A 117 -1.37 12.22 -16.38
N GLU A 118 -0.96 11.03 -16.82
CA GLU A 118 0.27 10.80 -17.57
C GLU A 118 0.13 11.09 -19.08
N ALA A 119 -1.08 11.24 -19.61
CA ALA A 119 -1.31 11.52 -21.04
C ALA A 119 -1.41 13.01 -21.37
N PHE A 120 -1.63 13.87 -20.37
CA PHE A 120 -1.65 15.31 -20.58
C PHE A 120 -0.24 15.85 -20.80
N THR A 121 -0.01 16.45 -21.97
CA THR A 121 1.30 17.00 -22.34
C THR A 121 1.17 18.48 -22.70
N SER A 122 2.12 19.28 -22.23
CA SER A 122 2.22 20.71 -22.51
C SER A 122 3.66 21.16 -22.31
N ARG A 123 4.09 22.16 -23.08
CA ARG A 123 5.40 22.81 -22.89
C ARG A 123 5.37 23.86 -21.77
N SER A 124 4.19 24.22 -21.27
CA SER A 124 4.03 25.18 -20.17
C SER A 124 3.87 24.44 -18.84
N PHE A 125 4.83 24.63 -17.95
CA PHE A 125 4.81 24.01 -16.62
C PHE A 125 3.56 24.40 -15.82
N ASN A 126 3.16 25.67 -15.86
CA ASN A 126 1.96 26.15 -15.15
C ASN A 126 0.68 25.41 -15.58
N VAL A 127 0.57 25.10 -16.87
CA VAL A 127 -0.57 24.36 -17.42
C VAL A 127 -0.57 22.91 -16.93
N ILE A 128 0.61 22.27 -16.86
CA ILE A 128 0.76 20.93 -16.27
C ILE A 128 0.36 20.93 -14.79
N VAL A 129 0.88 21.85 -13.99
CA VAL A 129 0.61 21.93 -12.54
C VAL A 129 -0.89 22.13 -12.29
N ASN A 130 -1.51 23.09 -12.98
CA ASN A 130 -2.94 23.35 -12.81
C ASN A 130 -3.79 22.12 -13.15
N GLN A 131 -3.50 21.42 -14.25
CA GLN A 131 -4.20 20.19 -14.62
C GLN A 131 -4.05 19.12 -13.52
N VAL A 132 -2.85 18.92 -12.98
CA VAL A 132 -2.62 17.96 -11.90
C VAL A 132 -3.41 18.32 -10.65
N VAL A 133 -3.37 19.59 -10.24
CA VAL A 133 -4.10 20.06 -9.05
C VAL A 133 -5.62 19.85 -9.22
N PHE A 134 -6.18 20.20 -10.39
CA PHE A 134 -7.61 19.98 -10.63
C PHE A 134 -8.02 18.51 -10.55
N VAL A 135 -7.20 17.59 -11.07
CA VAL A 135 -7.44 16.14 -10.97
C VAL A 135 -7.32 15.63 -9.53
N LEU A 136 -6.48 16.24 -8.69
CA LEU A 136 -6.30 15.83 -7.29
C LEU A 136 -7.40 16.34 -6.35
N LEU A 137 -8.11 17.41 -6.73
CA LEU A 137 -9.21 18.02 -5.96
C LEU A 137 -10.57 17.36 -6.16
N THR A 138 -10.72 16.49 -7.17
CA THR A 138 -11.93 15.70 -7.44
C THR A 138 -11.92 14.35 -6.72
#